data_AF-A0A934DVH3-F1
#
_entry.id   AF-A0A934DVH3-F1
#
_cell.length_a   1.000
_cell.length_b   1.000
_cell.length_c   1.000
_cell.angle_alpha   90.00
_cell.angle_beta   90.00
_cell.angle_gamma   90.00
#
_symmetry.space_group_name_H-M   'P 1'
#
loop_
_entity.id
_entity.type
_entity.pdbx_description
1 polymer ?
#
loop_
_entity_poly.entity_id
_entity_poly.type
_entity_poly.pdbx_seq_one_letter_code
_entity_poly.pdbx_strand_id
1 'polypeptide(L)'
;MSPPLRGSALLLGLAIATGVACATVASRRAALSEREVIRFSHLKHHTAQIPCEACHARVAASTAVGEERLLPPEKTCLRCHAEWRQQGRCDACHLTSKPDTWPARERLVRFSHADHLTKVEGDCSRCHLELPEPGSTASTSTPMGACLSCHHHQQAYDQARCTPCHIDLSRLPLRPLAYFSHQGDYLKEHRLPGRTSPEACAQCHDQPYCLDCHTRTAPSPVELVMPERLDRQLIHRNDYLSRHAIEARADPAVCLRCHGTSSCDGCHRDSSISPSAGQPRDPHPRGWASARSAQFHGTAARRDIVSCAGCHDQGAASLCVGCHRVGGIGGSPHPPSFRNNHDREDIQRRASCRACHP
;
A
#
# COMPACT_ATOMS: atom_id res chain seq x y z
N MET A 1 76.64 -23.23 10.36
CA MET A 1 75.59 -23.31 11.41
C MET A 1 74.24 -23.22 10.72
N SER A 2 73.49 -24.32 10.66
CA SER A 2 72.05 -24.36 10.31
C SER A 2 71.21 -23.99 11.56
N PRO A 3 69.86 -23.85 11.54
CA PRO A 3 68.82 -23.57 10.50
C PRO A 3 67.87 -22.42 11.02
N PRO A 4 66.52 -22.30 10.75
CA PRO A 4 65.61 -22.93 9.79
C PRO A 4 64.60 -22.02 9.03
N LEU A 5 63.97 -22.69 8.05
CA LEU A 5 62.76 -22.44 7.24
C LEU A 5 61.54 -21.79 7.93
N ARG A 6 60.83 -20.91 7.20
CA ARG A 6 59.34 -20.71 7.10
C ARG A 6 59.09 -19.91 5.81
N GLY A 7 58.12 -20.10 4.93
CA GLY A 7 56.94 -20.97 4.83
C GLY A 7 56.05 -20.33 3.74
N SER A 8 55.75 -21.07 2.67
CA SER A 8 54.86 -20.64 1.59
C SER A 8 53.39 -20.66 2.02
N ALA A 9 52.63 -19.59 1.82
CA ALA A 9 51.17 -19.61 1.60
C ALA A 9 50.63 -18.18 1.39
N LEU A 10 49.99 -17.92 0.24
CA LEU A 10 48.69 -17.24 0.08
C LEU A 10 48.55 -16.73 -1.36
N LEU A 11 48.05 -17.58 -2.25
CA LEU A 11 47.44 -17.18 -3.52
C LEU A 11 46.22 -18.07 -3.76
N LEU A 12 45.10 -17.79 -3.08
CA LEU A 12 43.78 -18.25 -3.52
C LEU A 12 42.69 -17.44 -2.81
N GLY A 13 42.10 -16.47 -3.50
CA GLY A 13 41.04 -15.65 -2.91
C GLY A 13 40.44 -14.61 -3.83
N LEU A 14 40.26 -14.91 -5.13
CA LEU A 14 39.54 -13.99 -6.02
C LEU A 14 38.89 -14.71 -7.21
N ALA A 15 37.93 -15.61 -6.95
CA ALA A 15 37.14 -16.23 -8.03
C ALA A 15 35.68 -16.58 -7.65
N ILE A 16 35.15 -16.09 -6.53
CA ILE A 16 33.81 -16.49 -6.05
C ILE A 16 32.75 -15.38 -6.21
N ALA A 17 33.14 -14.12 -6.45
CA ALA A 17 32.19 -13.00 -6.45
C ALA A 17 31.40 -12.81 -7.76
N THR A 18 31.85 -13.35 -8.89
CA THR A 18 31.20 -13.15 -10.21
C THR A 18 30.12 -14.18 -10.55
N GLY A 19 30.11 -15.35 -9.91
CA GLY A 19 29.11 -16.40 -10.16
C GLY A 19 27.72 -16.12 -9.56
N VAL A 20 27.67 -15.38 -8.45
CA VAL A 20 26.43 -15.14 -7.69
C VAL A 20 25.53 -14.11 -8.39
N ALA A 21 26.10 -13.14 -9.10
CA ALA A 21 25.34 -12.11 -9.82
C ALA A 21 24.62 -12.67 -11.06
N CYS A 22 25.24 -13.59 -11.81
CA CYS A 22 24.58 -14.24 -12.96
C CYS A 22 23.50 -15.24 -12.54
N ALA A 23 23.71 -15.95 -11.42
CA ALA A 23 22.73 -16.90 -10.89
C ALA A 23 21.42 -16.19 -10.52
N THR A 24 21.47 -15.05 -9.83
CA THR A 24 20.26 -14.34 -9.37
C THR A 24 19.40 -13.75 -10.49
N VAL A 25 20.00 -13.30 -11.60
CA VAL A 25 19.25 -12.81 -12.78
C VAL A 25 18.65 -13.97 -13.57
N ALA A 26 19.36 -15.10 -13.68
CA ALA A 26 18.83 -16.32 -14.28
C ALA A 26 17.68 -16.92 -13.45
N SER A 27 17.78 -16.92 -12.11
CA SER A 27 16.73 -17.39 -11.21
C SER A 27 15.46 -16.54 -11.28
N ARG A 28 15.58 -15.21 -11.45
CA ARG A 28 14.41 -14.33 -11.62
C ARG A 28 13.72 -14.50 -12.98
N ARG A 29 14.48 -14.81 -14.04
CA ARG A 29 13.90 -15.18 -15.35
C ARG A 29 13.24 -16.56 -15.33
N ALA A 30 13.82 -17.53 -14.62
CA ALA A 30 13.24 -18.86 -14.44
C ALA A 30 11.89 -18.79 -13.68
N ALA A 31 11.82 -18.03 -12.59
CA ALA A 31 10.61 -17.91 -11.76
C ALA A 31 9.39 -17.29 -12.47
N LEU A 32 9.59 -16.53 -13.55
CA LEU A 32 8.50 -16.00 -14.38
C LEU A 32 8.13 -16.92 -15.56
N SER A 33 8.98 -17.91 -15.88
CA SER A 33 8.74 -18.89 -16.95
C SER A 33 8.13 -20.22 -16.46
N GLU A 34 8.08 -20.46 -15.15
CA GLU A 34 7.66 -21.73 -14.54
C GLU A 34 6.14 -22.02 -14.54
N ARG A 35 5.32 -21.31 -15.32
CA ARG A 35 3.86 -21.52 -15.36
C ARG A 35 3.31 -21.80 -16.75
N GLU A 36 4.08 -22.45 -17.61
CA GLU A 36 3.50 -23.08 -18.80
C GLU A 36 2.80 -24.38 -18.33
N VAL A 37 1.53 -24.27 -17.94
CA VAL A 37 0.78 -25.37 -17.30
C VAL A 37 0.30 -26.41 -18.32
N ILE A 38 0.11 -26.01 -19.58
CA ILE A 38 -0.30 -26.88 -20.69
C ILE A 38 0.30 -26.47 -22.03
N ARG A 39 0.51 -27.43 -22.93
CA ARG A 39 0.83 -27.23 -24.34
C ARG A 39 -0.48 -27.12 -25.14
N PHE A 40 -0.85 -25.90 -25.51
CA PHE A 40 -2.05 -25.63 -26.30
C PHE A 40 -1.75 -24.70 -27.48
N SER A 41 -2.20 -25.06 -28.69
CA SER A 41 -2.01 -24.25 -29.91
C SER A 41 -3.35 -23.78 -30.43
N HIS A 42 -3.57 -22.45 -30.48
CA HIS A 42 -4.76 -21.86 -31.08
C HIS A 42 -4.75 -22.10 -32.59
N LEU A 43 -3.60 -22.01 -33.25
CA LEU A 43 -3.45 -22.24 -34.69
C LEU A 43 -3.98 -23.61 -35.10
N LYS A 44 -3.59 -24.69 -34.40
CA LYS A 44 -4.06 -26.05 -34.72
C LYS A 44 -5.59 -26.18 -34.61
N HIS A 45 -6.18 -25.59 -33.57
CA HIS A 45 -7.63 -25.66 -33.35
C HIS A 45 -8.40 -24.76 -34.33
N HIS A 46 -7.83 -23.61 -34.68
CA HIS A 46 -8.39 -22.70 -35.69
C HIS A 46 -8.33 -23.32 -37.09
N THR A 47 -7.23 -23.99 -37.46
CA THR A 47 -7.13 -24.75 -38.72
C THR A 47 -8.15 -25.90 -38.77
N ALA A 48 -8.49 -26.48 -37.62
CA ALA A 48 -9.58 -27.45 -37.50
C ALA A 48 -11.00 -26.82 -37.52
N GLN A 49 -11.10 -25.52 -37.81
CA GLN A 49 -12.35 -24.75 -37.90
C GLN A 49 -13.19 -24.77 -36.60
N ILE A 50 -12.53 -24.88 -35.44
CA ILE A 50 -13.20 -24.81 -34.15
C ILE A 50 -13.42 -23.33 -33.81
N PRO A 51 -14.67 -22.89 -33.58
CA PRO A 51 -14.94 -21.49 -33.30
C PRO A 51 -14.52 -21.12 -31.86
N CYS A 52 -14.16 -19.85 -31.64
CA CYS A 52 -13.59 -19.35 -30.39
C CYS A 52 -14.49 -19.64 -29.17
N GLU A 53 -15.79 -19.46 -29.33
CA GLU A 53 -16.82 -19.64 -28.30
C GLU A 53 -16.98 -21.10 -27.85
N ALA A 54 -16.53 -22.08 -28.66
CA ALA A 54 -16.53 -23.48 -28.25
C ALA A 54 -15.68 -23.69 -26.99
N CYS A 55 -14.62 -22.89 -26.83
CA CYS A 55 -13.79 -22.88 -25.63
C CYS A 55 -14.08 -21.69 -24.70
N HIS A 56 -14.27 -20.50 -25.26
CA HIS A 56 -14.40 -19.23 -24.53
C HIS A 56 -15.85 -18.79 -24.28
N ALA A 57 -16.76 -19.73 -24.01
CA ALA A 57 -18.20 -19.47 -23.89
C ALA A 57 -18.59 -18.37 -22.89
N ARG A 58 -17.79 -18.15 -21.84
CA ARG A 58 -18.06 -17.14 -20.80
C ARG A 58 -17.66 -15.72 -21.21
N VAL A 59 -16.84 -15.56 -22.25
CA VAL A 59 -16.34 -14.25 -22.67
C VAL A 59 -17.47 -13.35 -23.14
N ALA A 60 -18.48 -13.90 -23.81
CA ALA A 60 -19.61 -13.14 -24.34
C ALA A 60 -20.40 -12.36 -23.27
N ALA A 61 -20.49 -12.89 -22.05
CA ALA A 61 -21.21 -12.27 -20.94
C ALA A 61 -20.30 -11.47 -19.99
N SER A 62 -18.99 -11.43 -20.25
CA SER A 62 -18.02 -10.80 -19.35
C SER A 62 -18.08 -9.28 -19.42
N THR A 63 -18.41 -8.64 -18.31
CA THR A 63 -18.45 -7.17 -18.17
C THR A 63 -17.16 -6.59 -17.59
N ALA A 64 -16.25 -7.45 -17.10
CA ALA A 64 -14.96 -7.05 -16.58
C ALA A 64 -13.88 -8.10 -16.90
N VAL A 65 -12.77 -7.65 -17.45
CA VAL A 65 -11.56 -8.47 -17.64
C VAL A 65 -10.73 -8.57 -16.36
N GLY A 66 -10.15 -9.74 -16.09
CA GLY A 66 -9.23 -9.96 -14.96
C GLY A 66 -9.87 -10.64 -13.75
N GLU A 67 -11.01 -10.16 -13.26
CA GLU A 67 -11.65 -10.72 -12.05
C GLU A 67 -12.24 -12.12 -12.27
N GLU A 68 -12.66 -12.44 -13.50
CA GLU A 68 -13.27 -13.71 -13.83
C GLU A 68 -12.29 -14.71 -14.47
N ARG A 69 -12.40 -15.99 -14.10
CA ARG A 69 -11.75 -17.09 -14.83
C ARG A 69 -12.43 -17.31 -16.18
N LEU A 70 -12.01 -16.55 -17.17
CA LEU A 70 -12.48 -16.64 -18.56
C LEU A 70 -11.73 -17.69 -19.40
N LEU A 71 -10.69 -18.31 -18.84
CA LEU A 71 -10.00 -19.44 -19.47
C LEU A 71 -10.85 -20.72 -19.37
N PRO A 72 -10.85 -21.57 -20.40
CA PRO A 72 -11.62 -22.81 -20.39
C PRO A 72 -11.14 -23.76 -19.29
N PRO A 73 -12.05 -24.41 -18.55
CA PRO A 73 -11.71 -25.50 -17.64
C PRO A 73 -11.38 -26.78 -18.42
N GLU A 74 -10.68 -27.72 -17.78
CA GLU A 74 -10.30 -29.03 -18.35
C GLU A 74 -11.47 -29.75 -19.02
N LYS A 75 -12.65 -29.74 -18.39
CA LYS A 75 -13.87 -30.35 -18.93
C LYS A 75 -14.21 -29.90 -20.36
N THR A 76 -13.85 -28.67 -20.74
CA THR A 76 -14.08 -28.15 -22.09
C THR A 76 -13.18 -28.85 -23.11
N CYS A 77 -11.90 -29.06 -22.77
CA CYS A 77 -10.94 -29.78 -23.61
C CYS A 77 -11.36 -31.25 -23.80
N LEU A 78 -11.85 -31.88 -22.73
CA LEU A 78 -12.25 -33.29 -22.72
C LEU A 78 -13.52 -33.58 -23.53
N ARG A 79 -14.26 -32.57 -23.98
CA ARG A 79 -15.38 -32.77 -24.92
C ARG A 79 -14.92 -33.36 -26.26
N CYS A 80 -13.69 -33.04 -26.68
CA CYS A 80 -13.09 -33.56 -27.91
C CYS A 80 -11.93 -34.52 -27.60
N HIS A 81 -11.17 -34.30 -26.51
CA HIS A 81 -10.02 -35.12 -26.13
C HIS A 81 -10.32 -36.16 -25.04
N ALA A 82 -11.55 -36.69 -24.97
CA ALA A 82 -11.96 -37.68 -23.97
C ALA A 82 -11.06 -38.93 -23.96
N GLU A 83 -10.64 -39.39 -25.14
CA GLU A 83 -9.81 -40.57 -25.30
C GLU A 83 -8.44 -40.43 -24.62
N TRP A 84 -7.83 -39.24 -24.65
CA TRP A 84 -6.55 -38.99 -23.98
C TRP A 84 -6.66 -39.19 -22.48
N ARG A 85 -7.80 -38.79 -21.88
CA ARG A 85 -8.06 -39.01 -20.46
C ARG A 85 -8.26 -40.49 -20.13
N GLN A 86 -8.98 -41.22 -20.98
CA GLN A 86 -9.21 -42.65 -20.82
C GLN A 86 -7.91 -43.47 -20.93
N GLN A 87 -6.99 -43.04 -21.80
CA GLN A 87 -5.68 -43.65 -21.99
C GLN A 87 -4.63 -43.19 -20.97
N GLY A 88 -4.98 -42.30 -20.04
CA GLY A 88 -4.04 -41.75 -19.05
C GLY A 88 -2.94 -40.85 -19.64
N ARG A 89 -3.13 -40.32 -20.85
CA ARG A 89 -2.16 -39.46 -21.57
C ARG A 89 -2.20 -38.01 -21.07
N CYS A 90 -1.94 -37.81 -19.79
CA CYS A 90 -1.93 -36.47 -19.18
C CYS A 90 -0.84 -35.55 -19.75
N ASP A 91 0.26 -36.15 -20.22
CA ASP A 91 1.40 -35.50 -20.87
C ASP A 91 1.07 -34.93 -22.27
N ALA A 92 -0.04 -35.35 -22.87
CA ALA A 92 -0.52 -34.79 -24.13
C ALA A 92 -0.88 -33.30 -24.00
N CYS A 93 -1.33 -32.89 -22.82
CA CYS A 93 -1.69 -31.51 -22.50
C CYS A 93 -0.74 -30.89 -21.48
N HIS A 94 -0.46 -31.57 -20.37
CA HIS A 94 0.26 -30.98 -19.25
C HIS A 94 1.78 -31.06 -19.43
N LEU A 95 2.46 -29.94 -19.22
CA LEU A 95 3.93 -29.87 -19.22
C LEU A 95 4.52 -30.25 -17.86
N THR A 96 3.67 -30.32 -16.82
CA THR A 96 4.05 -30.72 -15.46
C THR A 96 3.20 -31.90 -15.00
N SER A 97 3.74 -32.69 -14.08
CA SER A 97 3.07 -33.87 -13.51
C SER A 97 1.99 -33.52 -12.47
N LYS A 98 1.92 -32.26 -12.03
CA LYS A 98 0.92 -31.74 -11.09
C LYS A 98 0.20 -30.55 -11.74
N PRO A 99 -0.90 -30.78 -12.46
CA PRO A 99 -1.70 -29.69 -13.01
C PRO A 99 -2.30 -28.84 -11.89
N ASP A 100 -2.26 -27.52 -12.05
CA ASP A 100 -2.84 -26.55 -11.13
C ASP A 100 -3.84 -25.65 -11.86
N THR A 101 -4.68 -24.98 -11.09
CA THR A 101 -5.61 -23.98 -11.60
C THR A 101 -4.88 -22.76 -12.14
N TRP A 102 -5.43 -22.19 -13.22
CA TRP A 102 -4.95 -20.91 -13.73
C TRP A 102 -4.97 -19.85 -12.62
N PRO A 103 -3.88 -19.09 -12.45
CA PRO A 103 -3.88 -17.99 -11.51
C PRO A 103 -4.96 -16.99 -11.90
N ALA A 104 -5.66 -16.44 -10.89
CA ALA A 104 -6.50 -15.28 -11.13
C ALA A 104 -5.63 -14.16 -11.74
N ARG A 105 -6.12 -13.55 -12.81
CA ARG A 105 -5.42 -12.42 -13.43
C ARG A 105 -5.82 -11.16 -12.70
N GLU A 106 -4.87 -10.26 -12.48
CA GLU A 106 -5.22 -8.96 -11.92
C GLU A 106 -6.01 -8.15 -12.94
N ARG A 107 -7.00 -7.40 -12.47
CA ARG A 107 -7.78 -6.49 -13.31
C ARG A 107 -7.02 -5.18 -13.47
N LEU A 108 -6.32 -5.04 -14.59
CA LEU A 108 -5.46 -3.88 -14.88
C LEU A 108 -6.12 -2.83 -15.77
N VAL A 109 -7.18 -3.19 -16.50
CA VAL A 109 -7.90 -2.30 -17.42
C VAL A 109 -9.41 -2.38 -17.22
N ARG A 110 -10.10 -1.27 -17.50
CA ARG A 110 -11.55 -1.15 -17.53
C ARG A 110 -12.04 -1.53 -18.92
N PHE A 111 -12.41 -2.79 -19.09
CA PHE A 111 -12.94 -3.31 -20.35
C PHE A 111 -14.03 -4.36 -20.12
N SER A 112 -15.06 -4.29 -20.96
CA SER A 112 -16.25 -5.15 -20.96
C SER A 112 -16.37 -5.81 -22.33
N HIS A 113 -16.27 -7.15 -22.40
CA HIS A 113 -16.48 -7.88 -23.64
C HIS A 113 -17.96 -7.80 -24.06
N ALA A 114 -18.88 -7.93 -23.11
CA ALA A 114 -20.31 -7.89 -23.36
C ALA A 114 -20.73 -6.60 -24.12
N ASP A 115 -20.17 -5.45 -23.72
CA ASP A 115 -20.49 -4.17 -24.37
C ASP A 115 -19.86 -4.07 -25.77
N HIS A 116 -18.63 -4.55 -25.94
CA HIS A 116 -17.87 -4.39 -27.18
C HIS A 116 -18.21 -5.42 -28.26
N LEU A 117 -18.61 -6.64 -27.90
CA LEU A 117 -18.93 -7.70 -28.87
C LEU A 117 -20.07 -7.31 -29.81
N THR A 118 -21.04 -6.54 -29.31
CA THR A 118 -22.13 -5.98 -30.14
C THR A 118 -21.65 -4.93 -31.15
N LYS A 119 -20.50 -4.29 -30.90
CA LYS A 119 -19.91 -3.24 -31.74
C LYS A 119 -18.97 -3.79 -32.81
N VAL A 120 -18.43 -4.99 -32.60
CA VAL A 120 -17.52 -5.67 -33.54
C VAL A 120 -18.17 -6.89 -34.19
N GLU A 121 -19.49 -7.05 -34.07
CA GLU A 121 -20.25 -8.17 -34.67
C GLU A 121 -19.69 -9.55 -34.27
N GLY A 122 -19.15 -9.67 -33.04
CA GLY A 122 -18.52 -10.90 -32.54
C GLY A 122 -17.12 -11.20 -33.11
N ASP A 123 -16.57 -10.35 -33.97
CA ASP A 123 -15.24 -10.54 -34.56
C ASP A 123 -14.14 -10.25 -33.52
N CYS A 124 -13.64 -11.34 -32.92
CA CYS A 124 -12.59 -11.32 -31.91
C CYS A 124 -11.25 -10.81 -32.46
N SER A 125 -11.01 -10.97 -33.77
CA SER A 125 -9.73 -10.63 -34.42
C SER A 125 -9.50 -9.12 -34.54
N ARG A 126 -10.56 -8.31 -34.40
CA ARG A 126 -10.45 -6.83 -34.31
C ARG A 126 -9.58 -6.36 -33.15
N CYS A 127 -9.55 -7.13 -32.07
CA CYS A 127 -8.81 -6.79 -30.87
C CYS A 127 -7.64 -7.76 -30.62
N HIS A 128 -7.87 -9.07 -30.75
CA HIS A 128 -6.85 -10.09 -30.51
C HIS A 128 -5.99 -10.33 -31.75
N LEU A 129 -5.10 -9.37 -32.04
CA LEU A 129 -4.25 -9.37 -33.24
C LEU A 129 -3.23 -10.52 -33.28
N GLU A 130 -2.82 -11.02 -32.11
CA GLU A 130 -1.93 -12.17 -31.97
C GLU A 130 -2.42 -13.04 -30.80
N LEU A 131 -2.47 -14.36 -31.01
CA LEU A 131 -2.90 -15.31 -29.99
C LEU A 131 -1.70 -16.03 -29.37
N PRO A 132 -1.73 -16.34 -28.06
CA PRO A 132 -0.67 -17.10 -27.41
C PRO A 132 -0.49 -18.49 -28.06
N GLU A 133 0.75 -18.85 -28.36
CA GLU A 133 1.12 -20.15 -28.93
C GLU A 133 2.22 -20.79 -28.08
N PRO A 134 2.40 -22.13 -28.12
CA PRO A 134 3.46 -22.79 -27.39
C PRO A 134 4.83 -22.22 -27.80
N GLY A 135 5.60 -21.76 -26.80
CA GLY A 135 6.91 -21.13 -27.03
C GLY A 135 6.88 -19.70 -27.59
N SER A 136 5.71 -19.07 -27.77
CA SER A 136 5.63 -17.65 -28.13
C SER A 136 5.69 -16.76 -26.89
N THR A 137 6.26 -15.56 -27.04
CA THR A 137 6.19 -14.50 -26.03
C THR A 137 4.91 -13.67 -26.16
N ALA A 138 3.97 -14.09 -27.00
CA ALA A 138 2.75 -13.35 -27.29
C ALA A 138 1.90 -13.25 -26.02
N SER A 139 1.64 -12.01 -25.60
CA SER A 139 0.78 -11.75 -24.45
C SER A 139 -0.67 -12.01 -24.80
N THR A 140 -1.44 -12.55 -23.87
CA THR A 140 -2.92 -12.57 -24.01
C THR A 140 -3.52 -11.16 -23.93
N SER A 141 -2.74 -10.14 -23.57
CA SER A 141 -3.19 -8.76 -23.50
C SER A 141 -3.21 -8.11 -24.89
N THR A 142 -4.38 -7.59 -25.25
CA THR A 142 -4.56 -6.75 -26.43
C THR A 142 -3.64 -5.51 -26.39
N PRO A 143 -2.94 -5.18 -27.49
CA PRO A 143 -2.15 -3.96 -27.54
C PRO A 143 -3.07 -2.73 -27.49
N MET A 144 -2.61 -1.65 -26.86
CA MET A 144 -3.36 -0.38 -26.78
C MET A 144 -3.78 0.14 -28.16
N GLY A 145 -2.98 -0.13 -29.20
CA GLY A 145 -3.31 0.23 -30.60
C GLY A 145 -4.62 -0.38 -31.11
N ALA A 146 -5.00 -1.57 -30.63
CA ALA A 146 -6.30 -2.15 -31.00
C ALA A 146 -7.47 -1.33 -30.44
N CYS A 147 -7.36 -0.81 -29.20
CA CYS A 147 -8.36 0.11 -28.66
C CYS A 147 -8.41 1.42 -29.46
N LEU A 148 -7.23 1.97 -29.77
CA LEU A 148 -7.08 3.23 -30.50
C LEU A 148 -7.46 3.14 -31.99
N SER A 149 -7.66 1.93 -32.51
CA SER A 149 -8.17 1.75 -33.88
C SER A 149 -9.61 2.25 -34.05
N CYS A 150 -10.39 2.31 -32.96
CA CYS A 150 -11.75 2.84 -32.94
C CYS A 150 -11.91 4.02 -31.97
N HIS A 151 -11.14 4.08 -30.88
CA HIS A 151 -11.24 5.13 -29.86
C HIS A 151 -10.16 6.21 -30.02
N HIS A 152 -10.55 7.39 -30.49
CA HIS A 152 -9.63 8.52 -30.65
C HIS A 152 -9.55 9.38 -29.37
N HIS A 153 -8.61 9.04 -28.48
CA HIS A 153 -8.37 9.77 -27.22
C HIS A 153 -7.10 10.62 -27.25
N GLN A 154 -6.83 11.30 -28.37
CA GLN A 154 -5.59 12.06 -28.58
C GLN A 154 -5.31 13.06 -27.45
N GLN A 155 -6.31 13.86 -27.06
CA GLN A 155 -6.15 14.83 -25.98
C GLN A 155 -5.82 14.18 -24.63
N ALA A 156 -6.42 13.03 -24.29
CA ALA A 156 -6.10 12.32 -23.06
C ALA A 156 -4.70 11.73 -23.13
N TYR A 157 -4.28 11.24 -24.30
CA TYR A 157 -2.94 10.74 -24.56
C TYR A 157 -1.88 11.83 -24.42
N ASP A 158 -2.11 13.00 -25.03
CA ASP A 158 -1.22 14.17 -24.98
C ASP A 158 -1.08 14.71 -23.55
N GLN A 159 -2.14 14.60 -22.75
CA GLN A 159 -2.17 15.00 -21.34
C GLN A 159 -1.75 13.88 -20.38
N ALA A 160 -1.30 12.72 -20.91
CA ALA A 160 -0.96 11.53 -20.14
C ALA A 160 -2.08 10.99 -19.22
N ARG A 161 -3.35 11.29 -19.51
CA ARG A 161 -4.53 10.86 -18.73
C ARG A 161 -4.96 9.45 -19.12
N CYS A 162 -4.26 8.45 -18.58
CA CYS A 162 -4.46 7.04 -18.92
C CYS A 162 -5.50 6.30 -18.03
N THR A 163 -5.91 6.92 -16.92
CA THR A 163 -6.86 6.34 -15.92
C THR A 163 -8.29 6.04 -16.40
N PRO A 164 -8.82 6.60 -17.51
CA PRO A 164 -10.10 6.16 -18.04
C PRO A 164 -10.10 4.69 -18.46
N CYS A 165 -8.95 4.18 -18.92
CA CYS A 165 -8.80 2.79 -19.36
C CYS A 165 -8.01 1.96 -18.35
N HIS A 166 -6.97 2.52 -17.74
CA HIS A 166 -6.10 1.81 -16.81
C HIS A 166 -6.54 1.98 -15.36
N ILE A 167 -6.57 0.89 -14.60
CA ILE A 167 -6.95 0.91 -13.18
C ILE A 167 -5.75 1.23 -12.30
N ASP A 168 -4.61 0.61 -12.62
CA ASP A 168 -3.34 0.86 -11.95
C ASP A 168 -2.20 0.73 -12.96
N LEU A 169 -1.58 1.87 -13.29
CA LEU A 169 -0.47 1.94 -14.24
C LEU A 169 0.84 1.43 -13.64
N SER A 170 0.99 1.44 -12.32
CA SER A 170 2.20 0.96 -11.63
C SER A 170 2.38 -0.57 -11.76
N ARG A 171 1.28 -1.28 -12.06
CA ARG A 171 1.25 -2.73 -12.26
C ARG A 171 1.53 -3.18 -13.68
N LEU A 172 1.60 -2.24 -14.63
CA LEU A 172 1.89 -2.54 -16.02
C LEU A 172 3.39 -2.44 -16.27
N PRO A 173 3.96 -3.29 -17.14
CA PRO A 173 5.35 -3.16 -17.53
C PRO A 173 5.53 -1.81 -18.22
N LEU A 174 6.18 -0.88 -17.52
CA LEU A 174 6.49 0.44 -18.03
C LEU A 174 7.27 0.28 -19.33
N ARG A 175 6.77 0.88 -20.42
CA ARG A 175 7.60 1.03 -21.62
C ARG A 175 8.82 1.89 -21.25
N PRO A 176 9.98 1.70 -21.91
CA PRO A 176 11.17 2.47 -21.60
C PRO A 176 10.85 3.97 -21.57
N LEU A 177 11.36 4.67 -20.55
CA LEU A 177 11.16 6.10 -20.38
C LEU A 177 11.53 6.91 -21.64
N ALA A 178 12.43 6.37 -22.45
CA ALA A 178 12.82 6.90 -23.76
C ALA A 178 11.66 7.09 -24.76
N TYR A 179 10.55 6.37 -24.61
CA TYR A 179 9.34 6.57 -25.45
C TYR A 179 8.48 7.76 -24.99
N PHE A 180 8.72 8.27 -23.77
CA PHE A 180 8.09 9.47 -23.22
C PHE A 180 9.18 10.51 -23.02
N SER A 181 9.40 11.34 -24.04
CA SER A 181 10.45 12.34 -23.97
C SER A 181 10.11 13.39 -22.91
N HIS A 182 10.90 13.45 -21.84
CA HIS A 182 11.03 14.63 -21.00
C HIS A 182 11.90 15.63 -21.78
N GLN A 183 11.30 16.33 -22.76
CA GLN A 183 11.98 17.39 -23.49
C GLN A 183 12.32 18.55 -22.54
N GLY A 184 13.38 19.31 -22.86
CA GLY A 184 13.76 20.51 -22.12
C GLY A 184 14.61 20.24 -20.87
N ASP A 185 15.03 21.32 -20.23
CA ASP A 185 15.89 21.35 -19.04
C ASP A 185 15.11 20.83 -17.82
N TYR A 186 14.61 19.57 -17.90
CA TYR A 186 13.70 18.97 -16.92
C TYR A 186 14.28 19.06 -15.52
N LEU A 187 15.60 18.88 -15.36
CA LEU A 187 16.29 19.07 -14.08
C LEU A 187 16.07 20.46 -13.46
N LYS A 188 15.92 21.50 -14.28
CA LYS A 188 15.60 22.87 -13.83
C LYS A 188 14.10 23.12 -13.71
N GLU A 189 13.30 22.55 -14.60
CA GLU A 189 11.90 22.94 -14.78
C GLU A 189 10.90 22.04 -14.04
N HIS A 190 11.29 20.81 -13.64
CA HIS A 190 10.37 19.86 -13.02
C HIS A 190 9.98 20.19 -11.58
N ARG A 191 10.66 21.14 -10.93
CA ARG A 191 10.39 21.53 -9.53
C ARG A 191 8.95 22.01 -9.34
N LEU A 192 8.47 22.88 -10.22
CA LEU A 192 7.13 23.45 -10.13
C LEU A 192 6.05 22.39 -10.36
N PRO A 193 6.03 21.65 -11.50
CA PRO A 193 5.05 20.59 -11.71
C PRO A 193 5.18 19.42 -10.73
N GLY A 194 6.40 19.08 -10.28
CA GLY A 194 6.62 18.08 -9.23
C GLY A 194 6.02 18.48 -7.87
N ARG A 195 5.84 19.78 -7.61
CA ARG A 195 5.17 20.29 -6.40
C ARG A 195 3.67 20.49 -6.59
N THR A 196 3.24 21.00 -7.74
CA THR A 196 1.84 21.38 -7.98
C THR A 196 1.00 20.26 -8.58
N SER A 197 1.64 19.23 -9.15
CA SER A 197 0.99 18.12 -9.82
C SER A 197 1.77 16.80 -9.70
N PRO A 198 2.23 16.41 -8.48
CA PRO A 198 2.97 15.17 -8.29
C PRO A 198 2.16 13.93 -8.73
N GLU A 199 0.84 14.01 -8.72
CA GLU A 199 -0.07 12.95 -9.16
C GLU A 199 0.02 12.69 -10.67
N ALA A 200 0.43 13.68 -11.47
CA ALA A 200 0.68 13.50 -12.89
C ALA A 200 1.91 12.61 -13.13
N CYS A 201 2.96 12.78 -12.32
CA CYS A 201 4.14 11.93 -12.37
C CYS A 201 3.86 10.54 -11.79
N ALA A 202 3.06 10.47 -10.72
CA ALA A 202 2.66 9.22 -10.07
C ALA A 202 1.80 8.29 -10.95
N GLN A 203 1.33 8.78 -12.10
CA GLN A 203 0.66 7.95 -13.10
C GLN A 203 1.62 7.00 -13.82
N CYS A 204 2.92 7.34 -13.92
CA CYS A 204 3.92 6.51 -14.59
C CYS A 204 5.07 6.09 -13.66
N HIS A 205 5.34 6.86 -12.62
CA HIS A 205 6.43 6.65 -11.69
C HIS A 205 5.93 6.26 -10.31
N ASP A 206 6.57 5.28 -9.69
CA ASP A 206 6.37 5.03 -8.28
C ASP A 206 7.22 6.00 -7.43
N GLN A 207 6.92 6.08 -6.15
CA GLN A 207 7.60 7.03 -5.28
C GLN A 207 9.10 6.78 -5.07
N PRO A 208 9.58 5.53 -5.04
CA PRO A 208 11.00 5.23 -5.11
C PRO A 208 11.72 5.90 -6.27
N TYR A 209 11.09 6.11 -7.44
CA TYR A 209 11.71 6.83 -8.56
C TYR A 209 12.11 8.28 -8.20
N CYS A 210 11.23 9.02 -7.52
CA CYS A 210 11.52 10.38 -7.06
C CYS A 210 12.71 10.38 -6.09
N LEU A 211 12.70 9.43 -5.15
CA LEU A 211 13.77 9.25 -4.18
C LEU A 211 15.09 8.90 -4.86
N ASP A 212 15.06 8.02 -5.86
CA ASP A 212 16.23 7.53 -6.56
C ASP A 212 16.99 8.65 -7.28
N CYS A 213 16.28 9.53 -7.97
CA CYS A 213 16.89 10.69 -8.61
C CYS A 213 17.35 11.75 -7.58
N HIS A 214 16.53 12.04 -6.57
CA HIS A 214 16.86 12.99 -5.50
C HIS A 214 17.87 12.48 -4.47
N THR A 215 18.24 11.20 -4.48
CA THR A 215 19.32 10.68 -3.62
C THR A 215 20.61 10.50 -4.38
N ARG A 216 20.55 10.18 -5.68
CA ARG A 216 21.74 10.00 -6.53
C ARG A 216 22.26 11.30 -7.14
N THR A 217 21.38 12.21 -7.54
CA THR A 217 21.75 13.36 -8.41
C THR A 217 21.66 14.70 -7.70
N ALA A 218 20.73 14.86 -6.75
CA ALA A 218 20.52 16.09 -6.00
C ALA A 218 20.02 15.76 -4.58
N PRO A 219 20.92 15.47 -3.61
CA PRO A 219 20.56 14.94 -2.28
C PRO A 219 19.57 15.86 -1.57
N SER A 220 18.30 15.49 -1.64
CA SER A 220 17.20 16.13 -0.93
C SER A 220 16.62 15.11 0.06
N PRO A 221 16.63 15.40 1.37
CA PRO A 221 15.95 14.59 2.38
C PRO A 221 14.50 14.26 1.96
N VAL A 222 14.06 13.02 2.15
CA VAL A 222 12.70 12.52 1.78
C VAL A 222 11.62 13.37 2.44
N GLU A 223 11.91 13.75 3.67
CA GLU A 223 11.33 14.76 4.52
C GLU A 223 10.97 16.08 3.82
N LEU A 224 11.81 16.56 2.90
CA LEU A 224 11.63 17.80 2.15
C LEU A 224 10.94 17.58 0.80
N VAL A 225 11.06 16.37 0.23
CA VAL A 225 10.48 16.01 -1.07
C VAL A 225 9.01 15.57 -0.91
N MET A 226 8.65 14.96 0.22
CA MET A 226 7.32 14.35 0.46
C MET A 226 6.80 14.62 1.88
N PRO A 227 6.54 15.90 2.23
CA PRO A 227 6.24 16.29 3.62
C PRO A 227 4.95 15.69 4.19
N GLU A 228 4.01 15.25 3.34
CA GLU A 228 2.69 14.76 3.75
C GLU A 228 2.55 13.23 3.74
N ARG A 229 3.58 12.49 3.30
CA ARG A 229 3.48 11.05 3.10
C ARG A 229 3.60 10.29 4.43
N LEU A 230 2.68 9.35 4.65
CA LEU A 230 2.69 8.39 5.76
C LEU A 230 2.63 6.98 5.18
N ASP A 231 3.70 6.20 5.31
CA ASP A 231 3.72 4.79 4.94
C ASP A 231 4.66 3.98 5.86
N ARG A 232 4.88 2.70 5.53
CA ARG A 232 5.72 1.80 6.35
C ARG A 232 7.19 2.22 6.42
N GLN A 233 7.65 3.06 5.51
CA GLN A 233 9.04 3.55 5.42
C GLN A 233 9.18 4.97 5.99
N LEU A 234 8.10 5.76 5.99
CA LEU A 234 8.03 7.08 6.60
C LEU A 234 6.81 7.18 7.55
N ILE A 235 7.03 6.79 8.80
CA ILE A 235 5.97 6.72 9.84
C ILE A 235 5.75 8.08 10.51
N HIS A 236 6.74 8.98 10.47
CA HIS A 236 6.65 10.33 11.03
C HIS A 236 6.87 11.37 9.93
N ARG A 237 5.95 12.34 9.83
CA ARG A 237 6.10 13.48 8.92
C ARG A 237 7.15 14.44 9.42
N ASN A 238 7.62 15.26 8.50
CA ASN A 238 8.69 16.23 8.75
C ASN A 238 8.24 17.45 9.59
N ASP A 239 6.93 17.60 9.78
CA ASP A 239 6.28 18.65 10.56
C ASP A 239 5.72 18.11 11.88
N TYR A 240 6.20 16.96 12.35
CA TYR A 240 5.74 16.34 13.60
C TYR A 240 5.70 17.35 14.76
N LEU A 241 6.75 18.14 14.96
CA LEU A 241 6.78 19.11 16.07
C LEU A 241 5.65 20.14 16.03
N SER A 242 5.20 20.59 14.85
CA SER A 242 4.15 21.60 14.72
C SER A 242 2.73 21.01 14.78
N ARG A 243 2.57 19.70 14.57
CA ARG A 243 1.24 19.05 14.47
C ARG A 243 0.99 17.95 15.50
N HIS A 244 2.02 17.44 16.17
CA HIS A 244 1.86 16.33 17.11
C HIS A 244 0.88 16.66 18.24
N ALA A 245 0.79 17.93 18.67
CA ALA A 245 -0.16 18.34 19.70
C ALA A 245 -1.63 18.19 19.25
N ILE A 246 -1.91 18.31 17.95
CA ILE A 246 -3.24 18.12 17.38
C ILE A 246 -3.52 16.62 17.23
N GLU A 247 -2.55 15.87 16.69
CA GLU A 247 -2.66 14.43 16.46
C GLU A 247 -2.77 13.65 17.78
N ALA A 248 -1.93 13.98 18.77
CA ALA A 248 -1.98 13.39 20.11
C ALA A 248 -3.25 13.75 20.88
N ARG A 249 -3.87 14.92 20.60
CA ARG A 249 -5.18 15.27 21.16
C ARG A 249 -6.31 14.47 20.51
N ALA A 250 -6.19 14.16 19.22
CA ALA A 250 -7.20 13.43 18.48
C ALA A 250 -7.21 11.93 18.87
N ASP A 251 -6.05 11.28 18.84
CA ASP A 251 -5.90 9.89 19.27
C ASP A 251 -4.42 9.59 19.62
N PRO A 252 -4.03 9.62 20.90
CA PRO A 252 -2.65 9.29 21.30
C PRO A 252 -2.36 7.78 21.22
N ALA A 253 -3.40 6.92 21.17
CA ALA A 253 -3.21 5.47 21.08
C ALA A 253 -2.54 5.07 19.76
N VAL A 254 -2.63 5.90 18.71
CA VAL A 254 -1.95 5.68 17.42
C VAL A 254 -0.44 5.58 17.59
N CYS A 255 0.14 6.43 18.45
CA CYS A 255 1.56 6.49 18.75
C CYS A 255 1.98 5.38 19.72
N LEU A 256 1.12 5.11 20.72
CA LEU A 256 1.37 4.12 21.76
C LEU A 256 1.42 2.67 21.26
N ARG A 257 0.97 2.42 20.01
CA ARG A 257 1.14 1.13 19.34
C ARG A 257 2.60 0.76 19.09
N CYS A 258 3.47 1.75 18.96
CA CYS A 258 4.90 1.55 18.67
C CYS A 258 5.81 2.21 19.72
N HIS A 259 5.41 3.34 20.30
CA HIS A 259 6.18 4.09 21.29
C HIS A 259 5.64 3.89 22.71
N GLY A 260 6.53 3.79 23.69
CA GLY A 260 6.14 3.84 25.10
C GLY A 260 5.79 5.26 25.55
N THR A 261 5.09 5.39 26.67
CA THR A 261 4.81 6.70 27.32
C THR A 261 6.10 7.45 27.67
N SER A 262 7.20 6.73 27.91
CA SER A 262 8.53 7.29 28.14
C SER A 262 9.03 8.19 27.00
N SER A 263 8.60 7.95 25.75
CA SER A 263 8.94 8.81 24.61
C SER A 263 8.29 10.19 24.74
N CYS A 264 7.03 10.23 25.19
CA CYS A 264 6.30 11.47 25.47
C CYS A 264 6.97 12.21 26.63
N ASP A 265 7.24 11.50 27.72
CA ASP A 265 7.80 12.08 28.94
C ASP A 265 9.21 12.59 28.76
N GLY A 266 10.06 11.88 28.01
CA GLY A 266 11.43 12.28 27.70
C GLY A 266 11.45 13.61 26.96
N CYS A 267 10.76 13.69 25.82
CA CYS A 267 10.73 14.90 25.00
C CYS A 267 10.09 16.08 25.75
N HIS A 268 8.99 15.85 26.47
CA HIS A 268 8.34 16.92 27.25
C HIS A 268 9.18 17.37 28.45
N ARG A 269 9.96 16.48 29.07
CA ARG A 269 10.91 16.85 30.13
C ARG A 269 12.03 17.71 29.57
N ASP A 270 12.63 17.29 28.46
CA ASP A 270 13.71 18.02 27.78
C ASP A 270 13.21 19.38 27.24
N SER A 271 11.95 19.43 26.82
CA SER A 271 11.28 20.67 26.36
C SER A 271 10.76 21.55 27.49
N SER A 272 10.95 21.16 28.76
CA SER A 272 10.42 21.88 29.94
C SER A 272 8.90 22.03 29.98
N ILE A 273 8.16 21.08 29.40
CA ILE A 273 6.68 21.04 29.35
C ILE A 273 6.11 19.96 30.29
N SER A 274 6.96 19.14 30.90
CA SER A 274 6.58 18.18 31.94
C SER A 274 6.78 18.76 33.36
N PRO A 275 5.93 18.43 34.34
CA PRO A 275 6.17 18.73 35.76
C PRO A 275 7.47 18.14 36.30
N SER A 276 8.00 17.09 35.64
CA SER A 276 9.28 16.45 35.98
C SER A 276 10.51 17.19 35.44
N ALA A 277 10.33 18.29 34.70
CA ALA A 277 11.42 19.11 34.18
C ALA A 277 12.01 20.01 35.27
N GLY A 278 13.27 20.44 35.10
CA GLY A 278 13.95 21.34 36.05
C GLY A 278 13.32 22.74 36.16
N GLN A 279 12.66 23.22 35.10
CA GLN A 279 11.88 24.46 35.10
C GLN A 279 10.58 24.28 34.31
N PRO A 280 9.56 23.64 34.89
CA PRO A 280 8.32 23.33 34.19
C PRO A 280 7.59 24.61 33.75
N ARG A 281 7.24 24.68 32.47
CA ARG A 281 6.29 25.67 31.95
C ARG A 281 4.91 25.04 31.95
N ASP A 282 3.91 25.78 32.43
CA ASP A 282 2.52 25.36 32.31
C ASP A 282 2.09 25.50 30.83
N PRO A 283 1.80 24.38 30.13
CA PRO A 283 1.36 24.45 28.73
C PRO A 283 -0.12 24.84 28.61
N HIS A 284 -0.86 24.95 29.72
CA HIS A 284 -2.27 25.26 29.68
C HIS A 284 -2.53 26.76 29.50
N PRO A 285 -3.66 27.14 28.86
CA PRO A 285 -4.04 28.53 28.72
C PRO A 285 -4.19 29.26 30.06
N ARG A 286 -3.99 30.59 30.05
CA ARG A 286 -4.24 31.42 31.24
C ARG A 286 -5.67 31.20 31.76
N GLY A 287 -5.80 30.99 33.06
CA GLY A 287 -7.08 30.72 33.72
C GLY A 287 -7.53 29.26 33.70
N TRP A 288 -6.70 28.31 33.26
CA TRP A 288 -7.01 26.87 33.25
C TRP A 288 -7.53 26.31 34.59
N ALA A 289 -6.94 26.76 35.70
CA ALA A 289 -7.34 26.35 37.04
C ALA A 289 -8.54 27.15 37.62
N SER A 290 -9.00 28.20 36.94
CA SER A 290 -10.05 29.09 37.47
C SER A 290 -11.43 28.74 36.92
N ALA A 291 -12.36 28.38 37.79
CA ALA A 291 -13.74 28.04 37.43
C ALA A 291 -14.51 29.16 36.72
N ARG A 292 -14.03 30.41 36.81
CA ARG A 292 -14.62 31.58 36.13
C ARG A 292 -14.03 31.84 34.74
N SER A 293 -13.00 31.09 34.34
CA SER A 293 -12.35 31.24 33.04
C SER A 293 -13.12 30.50 31.95
N ALA A 294 -13.17 31.08 30.76
CA ALA A 294 -13.62 30.37 29.56
C ALA A 294 -12.75 29.14 29.24
N GLN A 295 -11.49 29.15 29.67
CA GLN A 295 -10.51 28.08 29.50
C GLN A 295 -10.45 27.14 30.70
N PHE A 296 -11.46 27.12 31.56
CA PHE A 296 -11.46 26.26 32.75
C PHE A 296 -11.36 24.77 32.39
N HIS A 297 -10.42 24.07 33.02
CA HIS A 297 -10.18 22.64 32.76
C HIS A 297 -11.40 21.77 33.07
N GLY A 298 -12.27 22.18 34.01
CA GLY A 298 -13.51 21.44 34.28
C GLY A 298 -14.49 21.45 33.08
N THR A 299 -14.50 22.52 32.28
CA THR A 299 -15.28 22.57 31.04
C THR A 299 -14.63 21.71 29.95
N ALA A 300 -13.31 21.74 29.84
CA ALA A 300 -12.56 20.91 28.90
C ALA A 300 -12.70 19.41 29.21
N ALA A 301 -12.54 19.01 30.47
CA ALA A 301 -12.66 17.63 30.94
C ALA A 301 -14.07 17.06 30.72
N ARG A 302 -15.13 17.88 30.79
CA ARG A 302 -16.50 17.44 30.47
C ARG A 302 -16.73 17.16 28.99
N ARG A 303 -15.93 17.74 28.10
CA ARG A 303 -16.02 17.49 26.66
C ARG A 303 -15.29 16.20 26.30
N ASP A 304 -14.09 16.01 26.86
CA ASP A 304 -13.27 14.83 26.59
C ASP A 304 -12.22 14.59 27.69
N ILE A 305 -12.59 13.80 28.69
CA ILE A 305 -11.68 13.41 29.79
C ILE A 305 -10.61 12.40 29.32
N VAL A 306 -10.86 11.68 28.23
CA VAL A 306 -9.96 10.64 27.70
C VAL A 306 -8.74 11.29 27.04
N SER A 307 -8.92 12.44 26.37
CA SER A 307 -7.81 13.24 25.81
C SER A 307 -6.74 13.59 26.85
N CYS A 308 -7.13 13.80 28.11
CA CYS A 308 -6.21 14.13 29.20
C CYS A 308 -5.45 12.88 29.67
N ALA A 309 -6.17 11.78 29.89
CA ALA A 309 -5.60 10.50 30.32
C ALA A 309 -4.65 9.88 29.28
N GLY A 310 -4.82 10.22 27.99
CA GLY A 310 -3.94 9.75 26.92
C GLY A 310 -2.53 10.32 26.96
N CYS A 311 -2.34 11.50 27.58
CA CYS A 311 -1.01 12.12 27.74
C CYS A 311 -0.52 12.10 29.20
N HIS A 312 -1.42 12.12 30.18
CA HIS A 312 -1.07 12.05 31.60
C HIS A 312 -1.13 10.60 32.10
N ASP A 313 0.06 10.02 32.21
CA ASP A 313 0.40 8.59 32.25
C ASP A 313 -0.20 7.72 33.38
N GLN A 314 -0.67 8.33 34.46
CA GLN A 314 -1.20 7.64 35.63
C GLN A 314 -2.74 7.71 35.71
N GLY A 315 -3.39 8.15 34.62
CA GLY A 315 -4.84 8.17 34.47
C GLY A 315 -5.57 9.03 35.50
N ALA A 316 -6.84 8.72 35.77
CA ALA A 316 -7.65 9.49 36.70
C ALA A 316 -7.06 9.53 38.13
N ALA A 317 -6.28 8.52 38.53
CA ALA A 317 -5.77 8.35 39.89
C ALA A 317 -4.74 9.42 40.30
N SER A 318 -3.81 9.78 39.41
CA SER A 318 -2.84 10.85 39.69
C SER A 318 -3.32 12.23 39.23
N LEU A 319 -4.12 12.28 38.16
CA LEU A 319 -4.45 13.52 37.46
C LEU A 319 -5.67 14.20 38.08
N CYS A 320 -6.70 13.43 38.40
CA CYS A 320 -8.00 13.94 38.80
C CYS A 320 -8.25 13.70 40.29
N VAL A 321 -8.06 12.46 40.75
CA VAL A 321 -8.41 11.99 42.09
C VAL A 321 -7.59 12.71 43.17
N GLY A 322 -6.33 13.05 42.91
CA GLY A 322 -5.50 13.81 43.86
C GLY A 322 -6.17 15.09 44.37
N CYS A 323 -6.85 15.82 43.47
CA CYS A 323 -7.53 17.07 43.79
C CYS A 323 -9.05 16.90 43.99
N HIS A 324 -9.71 16.07 43.17
CA HIS A 324 -11.18 15.96 43.10
C HIS A 324 -11.78 14.78 43.87
N ARG A 325 -10.97 13.98 44.58
CA ARG A 325 -11.51 13.01 45.55
C ARG A 325 -12.43 13.71 46.54
N VAL A 326 -13.37 12.97 47.13
CA VAL A 326 -14.23 13.50 48.19
C VAL A 326 -13.36 14.09 49.31
N GLY A 327 -13.60 15.35 49.68
CA GLY A 327 -12.81 16.10 50.65
C GLY A 327 -11.51 16.73 50.11
N GLY A 328 -11.21 16.56 48.82
CA GLY A 328 -10.09 17.20 48.15
C GLY A 328 -10.32 18.68 47.79
N ILE A 329 -9.23 19.39 47.50
CA ILE A 329 -9.21 20.84 47.23
C ILE A 329 -9.89 21.24 45.91
N GLY A 330 -10.01 20.30 44.96
CA GLY A 330 -10.59 20.54 43.63
C GLY A 330 -12.12 20.60 43.63
N GLY A 331 -12.76 20.21 44.73
CA GLY A 331 -14.22 20.16 44.82
C GLY A 331 -14.86 19.09 43.92
N SER A 332 -16.19 19.04 43.93
CA SER A 332 -16.95 18.01 43.22
C SER A 332 -16.84 18.19 41.69
N PRO A 333 -16.40 17.16 40.93
CA PRO A 333 -16.41 17.21 39.47
C PRO A 333 -17.81 17.04 38.88
N HIS A 334 -18.75 16.47 39.65
CA HIS A 334 -20.12 16.22 39.22
C HIS A 334 -20.92 17.52 38.98
N PRO A 335 -21.76 17.58 37.93
CA PRO A 335 -22.72 18.67 37.79
C PRO A 335 -23.77 18.66 38.93
N PRO A 336 -24.42 19.80 39.23
CA PRO A 336 -25.43 19.88 40.28
C PRO A 336 -26.56 18.84 40.13
N SER A 337 -26.93 18.49 38.90
CA SER A 337 -27.98 17.53 38.56
C SER A 337 -27.53 16.07 38.58
N PHE A 338 -26.27 15.76 38.90
CA PHE A 338 -25.74 14.39 38.83
C PHE A 338 -26.52 13.41 39.71
N ARG A 339 -26.95 13.87 40.90
CA ARG A 339 -27.71 13.06 41.87
C ARG A 339 -29.14 12.76 41.43
N ASN A 340 -29.62 13.34 40.34
CA ASN A 340 -30.94 13.03 39.79
C ASN A 340 -30.98 11.64 39.14
N ASN A 341 -29.83 11.14 38.69
CA ASN A 341 -29.70 9.86 37.97
C ASN A 341 -28.77 8.85 38.68
N HIS A 342 -28.16 9.24 39.79
CA HIS A 342 -27.19 8.43 40.54
C HIS A 342 -27.41 8.54 42.04
N ASP A 343 -27.64 7.40 42.69
CA ASP A 343 -27.76 7.30 44.14
C ASP A 343 -26.40 7.08 44.82
N ARG A 344 -26.38 6.97 46.15
CA ARG A 344 -25.14 6.69 46.90
C ARG A 344 -24.69 5.23 46.82
N GLU A 345 -25.60 4.32 46.50
CA GLU A 345 -25.29 2.88 46.38
C GLU A 345 -24.46 2.60 45.12
N ASP A 346 -24.57 3.45 44.09
CA ASP A 346 -23.70 3.43 42.90
C ASP A 346 -22.20 3.49 43.24
N ILE A 347 -21.83 4.12 44.36
CA ILE A 347 -20.45 4.12 44.87
C ILE A 347 -19.98 2.69 45.13
N GLN A 348 -20.83 1.87 45.74
CA GLN A 348 -20.51 0.48 46.06
C GLN A 348 -20.66 -0.44 44.84
N ARG A 349 -21.56 -0.12 43.91
CA ARG A 349 -21.80 -0.95 42.71
C ARG A 349 -20.79 -0.72 41.59
N ARG A 350 -20.18 0.46 41.48
CA ARG A 350 -19.33 0.84 40.32
C ARG A 350 -17.89 1.11 40.73
N ALA A 351 -16.96 0.38 40.14
CA ALA A 351 -15.52 0.52 40.42
C ALA A 351 -14.97 1.93 40.11
N SER A 352 -15.51 2.60 39.08
CA SER A 352 -15.13 3.98 38.74
C SER A 352 -15.52 4.99 39.81
N CYS A 353 -16.64 4.79 40.51
CA CYS A 353 -17.09 5.67 41.59
C CYS A 353 -16.16 5.54 42.81
N ARG A 354 -15.74 4.31 43.15
CA ARG A 354 -14.80 4.06 44.25
C ARG A 354 -13.43 4.72 44.07
N ALA A 355 -13.03 5.01 42.83
CA ALA A 355 -11.76 5.68 42.57
C ALA A 355 -11.70 7.11 43.17
N CYS A 356 -12.85 7.78 43.30
CA CYS A 356 -12.95 9.15 43.85
C CYS A 356 -13.66 9.21 45.21
N HIS A 357 -14.39 8.16 45.57
CA HIS A 357 -15.17 8.01 46.80
C HIS A 357 -14.58 6.89 47.68
N PRO A 358 -13.47 7.16 48.38
CA PRO A 358 -12.88 6.22 49.32
C PRO A 358 -13.79 5.91 50.52
#